data_AF-A0A924X1B3-F1
#
_entry.id   AF-A0A924X1B3-F1
#
_cell.length_a   1.000
_cell.length_b   1.000
_cell.length_c   1.000
_cell.angle_alpha   90.00
_cell.angle_beta   90.00
_cell.angle_gamma   90.00
#
_symmetry.space_group_name_H-M   'P 1'
#
loop_
_entity.id
_entity.type
_entity.pdbx_description
1 polymer ?
#
loop_
_entity_poly.entity_id
_entity_poly.type
_entity_poly.pdbx_seq_one_letter_code
_entity_poly.pdbx_strand_id
1 'polypeptide(L)' 'NRVRSWPITKYDVAVPNIRIISAKSNLAANSATLVTQESWQVRSNDGKLIYQENNARHTITLQRVPSYVLHKWVVTSIQ' A
#
# COMPACT_ATOMS: atom_id res chain seq x y z
N ASN A 1 13.40 -12.48 2.30
CA ASN A 1 12.84 -11.25 1.68
C ASN A 1 13.23 -11.17 0.21
N ARG A 2 12.40 -11.72 -0.70
CA ARG A 2 12.54 -11.47 -2.14
C ARG A 2 11.69 -10.26 -2.48
N VAL A 3 12.30 -9.10 -2.64
CA VAL A 3 11.64 -8.00 -3.36
C VAL A 3 11.48 -8.50 -4.80
N ARG A 4 10.25 -8.65 -5.30
CA ARG A 4 10.03 -8.93 -6.72
C ARG A 4 10.61 -7.75 -7.49
N SER A 5 11.76 -7.94 -8.14
CA SER A 5 12.29 -6.96 -9.07
C SER A 5 11.43 -6.97 -10.32
N TRP A 6 10.66 -5.90 -10.53
CA TRP A 6 10.01 -5.66 -11.81
C TRP A 6 11.09 -5.48 -12.89
N PRO A 7 10.94 -6.07 -14.09
CA PRO A 7 11.88 -5.83 -15.19
C PRO A 7 12.07 -4.34 -15.43
N ILE A 8 13.27 -3.90 -15.82
CA ILE A 8 13.58 -2.47 -15.99
C ILE A 8 12.98 -2.00 -17.33
N THR A 9 11.69 -1.69 -17.32
CA THR A 9 10.94 -1.09 -18.44
C THR A 9 9.98 -0.05 -17.87
N LYS A 10 9.56 0.91 -18.69
CA LYS A 10 8.45 1.82 -18.31
C LYS A 10 7.16 1.00 -18.20
N TYR A 11 6.39 1.25 -17.15
CA TYR A 11 5.10 0.60 -16.88
C TYR A 11 4.05 1.66 -16.65
N ASP A 12 2.84 1.41 -17.13
CA ASP A 12 1.67 2.19 -16.76
C ASP A 12 0.99 1.50 -15.57
N VAL A 13 1.00 2.18 -14.43
CA VAL A 13 0.26 1.78 -13.24
C VAL A 13 -1.01 2.61 -13.21
N ALA A 14 -2.16 1.95 -13.39
CA ALA A 14 -3.44 2.63 -13.22
C ALA A 14 -3.57 3.11 -11.76
N VAL A 15 -4.08 4.33 -11.54
CA VAL A 15 -4.29 4.86 -10.19
C VAL A 15 -5.13 3.85 -9.40
N PRO A 16 -4.60 3.30 -8.28
CA PRO A 16 -5.27 2.24 -7.57
C PRO A 16 -6.55 2.78 -6.93
N ASN A 17 -7.64 2.02 -7.07
CA ASN A 17 -8.84 2.28 -6.29
C ASN A 17 -8.66 1.65 -4.91
N ILE A 18 -8.33 2.48 -3.91
CA ILE A 18 -8.07 2.07 -2.53
C ILE A 18 -9.22 2.55 -1.65
N ARG A 19 -9.96 1.60 -1.06
CA ARG A 19 -10.98 1.88 -0.06
C ARG A 19 -10.47 1.50 1.32
N ILE A 20 -10.43 2.44 2.26
CA ILE A 20 -10.17 2.12 3.67
C ILE A 20 -11.46 1.55 4.27
N ILE A 21 -11.40 0.31 4.76
CA ILE A 21 -12.51 -0.39 5.40
C ILE A 21 -12.54 -0.10 6.90
N SER A 22 -11.37 -0.09 7.54
CA SER A 22 -11.24 0.24 8.95
C SER A 22 -9.88 0.84 9.27
N ALA A 23 -9.85 1.72 10.27
CA ALA A 23 -8.63 2.26 10.85
C ALA A 23 -8.68 2.13 12.36
N LYS A 24 -7.60 1.63 12.97
CA LYS A 24 -7.43 1.55 14.43
C LYS A 24 -6.07 2.10 14.80
N SER A 25 -5.99 2.91 15.85
CA SER A 25 -4.73 3.43 16.38
C SER A 25 -4.49 2.95 17.80
N ASN A 26 -3.23 2.72 18.13
CA ASN A 26 -2.73 2.50 19.48
C ASN A 26 -1.70 3.59 19.78
N LEU A 27 -2.14 4.65 20.43
CA LEU A 27 -1.29 5.80 20.74
C LEU A 27 -0.17 5.46 21.73
N ALA A 28 -0.41 4.54 22.67
CA ALA A 28 0.61 4.09 23.62
C ALA A 28 1.77 3.36 22.91
N ALA A 29 1.45 2.59 21.87
CA ALA A 29 2.44 1.91 21.02
C ALA A 29 2.94 2.77 19.84
N ASN A 30 2.43 4.00 19.69
CA ASN A 30 2.66 4.85 18.52
C ASN A 30 2.41 4.12 17.19
N SER A 31 1.43 3.21 17.15
CA SER A 31 1.13 2.38 15.98
C SER A 31 -0.30 2.57 15.51
N ALA A 32 -0.55 2.27 14.24
CA ALA A 32 -1.89 2.21 13.69
C ALA A 32 -1.99 1.07 12.66
N THR A 33 -3.20 0.57 12.48
CA THR A 33 -3.53 -0.47 11.50
C THR A 33 -4.66 0.03 10.62
N LEU A 34 -4.46 -0.05 9.31
CA LEU A 34 -5.50 0.16 8.30
C LEU A 34 -5.84 -1.20 7.68
N VAL A 35 -7.13 -1.42 7.42
CA VAL A 35 -7.58 -2.48 6.53
C VAL A 35 -8.12 -1.83 5.28
N THR A 36 -7.53 -2.14 4.13
CA THR A 36 -7.91 -1.59 2.82
C THR A 36 -8.50 -2.68 1.93
N GLN A 37 -9.30 -2.25 0.96
CA GLN A 37 -9.71 -3.05 -0.19
C GLN A 37 -9.26 -2.32 -1.45
N GLU A 38 -8.47 -3.01 -2.27
CA GLU A 38 -7.71 -2.40 -3.35
C GLU A 38 -7.98 -3.11 -4.67
N SER A 39 -8.04 -2.33 -5.76
CA SER A 39 -8.11 -2.84 -7.12
C SER A 39 -7.22 -2.01 -8.03
N TRP A 40 -6.27 -2.66 -8.70
CA TRP A 40 -5.33 -2.01 -9.60
C TRP A 40 -4.70 -3.00 -10.58
N GLN A 41 -4.13 -2.44 -11.63
CA GLN A 41 -3.47 -3.20 -12.69
C GLN A 41 -2.17 -2.52 -13.07
N VAL A 42 -1.16 -3.33 -13.38
CA VAL A 42 0.07 -2.90 -14.04
C VAL A 42 0.05 -3.45 -15.45
N ARG A 43 0.27 -2.56 -16.41
CA ARG A 43 0.41 -2.93 -17.82
C ARG A 43 1.79 -2.51 -18.33
N SER A 44 2.34 -3.29 -19.26
CA SER A 44 3.48 -2.83 -20.06
C SER A 44 3.01 -1.78 -21.07
N ASN A 45 3.98 -1.06 -21.67
CA ASN A 45 3.72 -0.05 -22.68
C ASN A 45 2.94 -0.58 -23.91
N ASP A 46 3.02 -1.87 -24.21
CA ASP A 46 2.26 -2.53 -25.28
C ASP A 46 0.82 -2.92 -24.85
N GLY A 47 0.40 -2.52 -23.65
CA GLY A 47 -0.92 -2.75 -23.09
C GLY A 47 -1.12 -4.12 -22.43
N LYS A 48 -0.11 -5.00 -22.45
CA LYS A 48 -0.19 -6.34 -21.85
C LYS A 48 -0.26 -6.24 -20.32
N LEU A 49 -1.19 -6.99 -19.73
CA LEU A 49 -1.33 -7.09 -18.29
C LEU A 49 -0.15 -7.85 -17.68
N ILE A 50 0.53 -7.23 -16.73
CA ILE A 50 1.67 -7.82 -16.00
C ILE A 50 1.21 -8.27 -14.62
N TYR A 51 0.33 -7.47 -13.99
CA TYR A 51 -0.13 -7.72 -12.65
C TYR A 51 -1.52 -7.11 -12.45
N GLN A 52 -2.32 -7.75 -11.61
CA GLN A 52 -3.63 -7.29 -11.25
C GLN A 52 -3.97 -7.71 -9.82
N GLU A 53 -4.54 -6.78 -9.08
CA GLU A 53 -5.33 -7.05 -7.88
C GLU A 53 -6.78 -6.66 -8.13
N ASN A 54 -7.70 -7.51 -7.69
CA ASN A 54 -9.14 -7.31 -7.79
C ASN A 54 -9.75 -7.47 -6.41
N ASN A 55 -10.26 -6.37 -5.84
CA ASN A 55 -10.85 -6.35 -4.50
C ASN A 55 -9.96 -7.04 -3.45
N ALA A 56 -8.64 -6.91 -3.58
CA ALA A 56 -7.67 -7.50 -2.66
C ALA A 56 -7.76 -6.76 -1.31
N ARG A 57 -7.68 -7.51 -0.22
CA ARG A 57 -7.76 -6.94 1.13
C ARG A 57 -6.37 -6.95 1.76
N HIS A 58 -5.91 -5.77 2.16
CA HIS A 58 -4.60 -5.62 2.79
C HIS A 58 -4.74 -5.12 4.22
N THR A 59 -3.85 -5.58 5.09
CA THR A 59 -3.65 -5.02 6.43
C THR A 59 -2.34 -4.25 6.44
N ILE A 60 -2.45 -2.92 6.58
CA ILE A 60 -1.32 -2.00 6.56
C ILE A 60 -1.01 -1.59 8.00
N THR A 61 0.21 -1.87 8.46
CA THR A 61 0.69 -1.39 9.76
C THR A 61 1.51 -0.12 9.57
N LEU A 62 1.23 0.87 10.41
CA LEU A 62 1.83 2.19 10.42
C LEU A 62 2.51 2.42 11.76
N GLN A 63 3.67 3.08 11.74
CA GLN A 63 4.32 3.60 12.93
C GLN A 63 4.36 5.13 12.88
N ARG A 64 4.04 5.77 14.01
CA ARG A 64 4.15 7.22 14.15
C ARG A 64 5.62 7.58 14.20
N VAL A 65 6.02 8.56 13.39
CA VAL A 65 7.38 9.09 13.43
C VAL A 65 7.38 10.32 14.33
N PRO A 66 8.19 10.36 15.40
CA PRO A 66 8.37 11.57 16.18
C PRO A 66 8.88 12.68 15.27
N SER A 67 8.09 13.75 15.15
CA SER A 67 8.46 14.94 14.39
C SER A 67 7.74 16.14 14.98
N TYR A 68 8.16 17.34 14.58
CA TYR A 68 7.46 18.58 14.94
C TYR A 68 5.99 18.60 14.49
N VAL A 69 5.60 17.71 13.57
CA VAL A 69 4.22 17.53 13.13
C VAL A 69 3.65 16.26 13.77
N LEU A 70 2.55 16.40 14.52
CA LEU A 70 1.93 15.32 15.30
C LEU A 70 1.32 14.18 14.47
N HIS A 71 1.27 14.30 13.14
CA HIS A 71 0.48 13.43 12.26
C HIS A 71 1.29 12.65 11.22
N LYS A 72 2.62 12.56 11.37
CA LYS A 72 3.45 11.76 10.45
C LYS A 72 3.43 10.29 10.83
N TRP A 73 3.07 9.44 9.86
CA TRP A 73 3.07 7.99 9.96
C TRP A 73 3.85 7.39 8.80
N VAL A 74 4.54 6.26 9.04
CA VAL A 74 5.25 5.48 8.02
C VAL A 74 4.71 4.07 7.99
N VAL A 75 4.55 3.52 6.79
CA VAL A 75 4.18 2.11 6.60
C VAL A 75 5.36 1.23 7.00
N THR A 76 5.13 0.30 7.91
CA THR A 76 6.13 -0.67 8.37
C THR A 76 5.85 -2.08 7.88
N SER A 77 4.61 -2.39 7.53
CA SER A 77 4.22 -3.69 6.98
C SER A 77 2.94 -3.59 6.15
N ILE A 78 2.84 -4.41 5.10
CA ILE A 78 1.63 -4.65 4.31
C ILE A 78 1.50 -6.18 4.19
N GLN A 79 0.33 -6.71 4.54
CA GLN A 79 -0.01 -8.14 4.49
C GLN A 79 -1.29 -8.35 3.71
#